data_AF-A0A960EH26-F1
#
_entry.id   AF-A0A960EH26-F1
#
_cell.length_a   1.000
_cell.length_b   1.000
_cell.length_c   1.000
_cell.angle_alpha   90.00
_cell.angle_beta   90.00
_cell.angle_gamma   90.00
#
_symmetry.space_group_name_H-M   'P 1'
#
loop_
_entity.id
_entity.type
_entity.pdbx_description
1 polymer ?
#
loop_
_entity_poly.entity_id
_entity_poly.type
_entity_poly.pdbx_seq_one_letter_code
_entity_poly.pdbx_strand_id
1 'polypeptide(L)'
;MTPKIWWYLARSTGLVAWAVAAASVVWGLLLSTRSARGVAKPAWVLDLHRHLGMLALVLTGVHLGALVADTYVAFGPADLFVPFASSWKPGAVASGVVAFWLLVAVEVTSLLKSRLPHRWWTRVHL
;
A
#
# COMPACT_ATOMS: atom_id res chain seq x y z
N MET A 1 18.03 -11.33 -20.36
CA MET A 1 17.00 -11.35 -19.31
C MET A 1 15.80 -12.11 -19.83
N THR A 2 15.15 -12.96 -19.03
CA THR A 2 13.95 -13.68 -19.47
C THR A 2 12.87 -12.67 -19.89
N PRO A 3 12.20 -12.85 -21.05
CA PRO A 3 11.28 -11.86 -21.61
C PRO A 3 10.03 -11.59 -20.75
N LYS A 4 9.88 -12.29 -19.61
CA LYS A 4 8.70 -12.23 -18.74
C LYS A 4 9.02 -11.79 -17.31
N ILE A 5 10.25 -11.35 -17.02
CA ILE A 5 10.62 -10.98 -15.64
C ILE A 5 9.73 -9.86 -15.08
N TRP A 6 9.47 -8.82 -15.88
CA TRP A 6 8.60 -7.70 -15.50
C TRP A 6 7.16 -8.13 -15.30
N TRP A 7 6.66 -9.01 -16.18
CA TRP A 7 5.32 -9.59 -16.09
C TRP A 7 5.11 -10.35 -14.77
N TYR A 8 6.08 -11.17 -14.37
CA TYR A 8 6.03 -11.91 -13.10
C TYR A 8 6.21 -10.98 -11.91
N LEU A 9 7.15 -10.03 -12.00
CA LEU A 9 7.44 -9.09 -10.93
C LEU A 9 6.25 -8.19 -10.63
N ALA A 10 5.60 -7.62 -11.64
CA ALA A 10 4.41 -6.79 -11.47
C ALA A 10 3.28 -7.58 -10.77
N ARG A 11 3.04 -8.84 -11.15
CA ARG A 11 1.99 -9.66 -10.54
C ARG A 11 2.32 -10.08 -9.12
N SER A 12 3.52 -10.60 -8.88
CA SER A 12 3.93 -11.08 -7.57
C SER A 12 3.97 -9.93 -6.55
N THR A 13 4.58 -8.79 -6.91
CA THR A 13 4.66 -7.63 -6.02
C THR A 13 3.28 -7.03 -5.75
N GLY A 14 2.37 -6.99 -6.73
CA GLY A 14 0.99 -6.53 -6.51
C GLY A 14 0.22 -7.42 -5.52
N LEU A 15 0.31 -8.75 -5.68
CA LEU A 15 -0.34 -9.71 -4.77
C LEU A 15 0.26 -9.67 -3.36
N VAL A 16 1.59 -9.58 -3.25
CA VAL A 16 2.27 -9.52 -1.95
C VAL A 16 2.03 -8.16 -1.27
N ALA A 17 2.02 -7.05 -2.01
CA ALA A 17 1.68 -5.74 -1.47
C ALA A 17 0.27 -5.74 -0.86
N TRP A 18 -0.71 -6.32 -1.56
CA TRP A 18 -2.06 -6.50 -1.04
C TRP A 18 -2.09 -7.34 0.24
N ALA A 19 -1.40 -8.49 0.24
CA ALA A 19 -1.36 -9.38 1.41
C ALA A 19 -0.70 -8.72 2.64
N VAL A 20 0.42 -8.01 2.43
CA VAL A 20 1.14 -7.28 3.48
C VAL A 20 0.32 -6.10 3.98
N ALA A 21 -0.38 -5.37 3.12
CA ALA A 21 -1.30 -4.31 3.52
C ALA A 21 -2.46 -4.85 4.37
N ALA A 22 -3.06 -5.97 3.96
CA ALA A 22 -4.11 -6.64 4.73
C ALA A 22 -3.60 -7.11 6.10
N ALA A 23 -2.39 -7.69 6.16
CA ALA A 23 -1.75 -8.05 7.42
C ALA A 23 -1.51 -6.81 8.30
N SER A 24 -1.08 -5.69 7.72
CA SER A 24 -0.92 -4.43 8.47
C SER A 24 -2.23 -3.98 9.13
N VAL A 25 -3.36 -4.05 8.40
CA VAL A 25 -4.68 -3.72 8.95
C VAL A 25 -5.06 -4.66 10.09
N VAL A 26 -4.89 -5.98 9.92
CA VAL A 26 -5.18 -6.97 10.97
C VAL A 26 -4.38 -6.65 12.23
N TRP A 27 -3.09 -6.37 12.10
CA TRP A 27 -2.24 -5.99 13.24
C TRP A 27 -2.65 -4.64 13.87
N GLY A 28 -3.07 -3.67 13.06
CA GLY A 28 -3.62 -2.41 13.54
C GLY A 28 -4.89 -2.59 14.37
N LEU A 29 -5.76 -3.52 13.97
CA LEU A 29 -6.96 -3.86 14.73
C LEU A 29 -6.65 -4.57 16.05
N LEU A 30 -5.59 -5.38 16.11
CA LEU A 30 -5.12 -5.97 17.38
C LEU A 30 -4.64 -4.91 18.38
N LEU A 31 -4.16 -3.75 17.91
CA LEU A 31 -3.78 -2.62 18.78
C LEU A 31 -5.00 -1.83 19.28
N SER A 32 -6.03 -1.68 18.45
CA SER A 32 -7.18 -0.81 18.76
C SER A 32 -8.32 -1.52 19.50
N THR A 33 -8.43 -2.84 19.36
CA THR A 33 -9.54 -3.62 19.94
C THR A 33 -9.21 -4.18 21.32
N ARG A 34 -10.18 -4.08 22.24
CA ARG A 34 -10.01 -4.55 23.62
C ARG A 34 -9.91 -6.08 23.70
N SER A 35 -10.48 -6.81 22.73
CA SER A 35 -10.51 -8.26 22.64
C SER A 35 -9.14 -8.90 22.38
N ALA A 36 -8.17 -8.13 21.89
CA ALA A 36 -6.80 -8.60 21.61
C ALA A 36 -5.82 -8.39 22.79
N ARG A 37 -6.30 -7.89 23.94
CA ARG A 37 -5.46 -7.72 25.13
C ARG A 37 -4.88 -9.07 25.58
N GLY A 38 -3.55 -9.15 25.63
CA GLY A 38 -2.81 -10.33 26.08
C GLY A 38 -2.28 -11.25 24.97
N VAL A 39 -2.66 -11.02 23.71
CA VAL A 39 -2.17 -11.83 22.57
C VAL A 39 -0.67 -11.61 22.30
N ALA A 40 -0.21 -10.36 22.39
CA ALA A 40 1.18 -9.99 22.21
C ALA A 40 1.50 -8.68 22.93
N LYS A 41 2.79 -8.37 23.11
CA LYS A 41 3.24 -7.10 23.68
C LYS A 41 2.85 -5.95 22.74
N PRO A 42 2.14 -4.91 23.20
CA PRO A 42 1.67 -3.81 22.33
C PRO A 42 2.79 -3.13 21.52
N ALA A 43 3.98 -2.99 22.12
CA ALA A 43 5.14 -2.42 21.42
C ALA A 43 5.57 -3.24 20.20
N TRP A 44 5.54 -4.58 20.31
CA TRP A 44 5.91 -5.47 19.20
C TRP A 44 4.84 -5.46 18.10
N VAL A 45 3.55 -5.44 18.46
CA VAL A 45 2.46 -5.35 17.49
C VAL A 45 2.53 -4.03 16.71
N LEU A 46 2.83 -2.92 17.40
CA LEU A 46 3.02 -1.62 16.77
C LEU A 46 4.25 -1.59 15.86
N ASP A 47 5.37 -2.16 16.30
CA ASP A 47 6.58 -2.24 15.47
C ASP A 47 6.32 -3.03 14.18
N LEU A 48 5.66 -4.20 14.29
CA LEU A 48 5.32 -5.01 13.12
C LEU A 48 4.29 -4.31 12.21
N HIS A 49 3.26 -3.65 12.75
CA HIS A 49 2.33 -2.86 11.95
C HIS A 49 3.04 -1.78 11.11
N ARG A 50 3.99 -1.05 11.72
CA ARG A 50 4.79 -0.03 11.02
C ARG A 50 5.68 -0.65 9.95
N HIS A 51 6.31 -1.78 10.25
CA HIS A 51 7.14 -2.49 9.28
C HIS A 51 6.32 -3.00 8.08
N LEU A 52 5.14 -3.58 8.33
CA LEU A 52 4.23 -4.03 7.28
C LEU A 52 3.69 -2.87 6.44
N GLY A 53 3.37 -1.73 7.06
CA GLY A 53 2.97 -0.51 6.35
C GLY A 53 4.05 -0.02 5.37
N MET A 54 5.29 0.11 5.85
CA MET A 54 6.43 0.48 5.00
C MET A 54 6.67 -0.54 3.88
N LEU A 55 6.61 -1.83 4.20
CA LEU A 55 6.80 -2.89 3.21
C LEU A 55 5.71 -2.87 2.12
N ALA A 56 4.44 -2.60 2.50
CA ALA A 56 3.35 -2.44 1.53
C ALA A 56 3.61 -1.26 0.58
N LEU A 57 4.09 -0.11 1.10
CA LEU A 57 4.44 1.03 0.27
C LEU A 57 5.60 0.73 -0.69
N VAL A 58 6.67 0.09 -0.19
CA VAL A 58 7.82 -0.30 -1.03
C VAL A 58 7.41 -1.28 -2.12
N LEU A 59 6.67 -2.33 -1.77
CA LEU A 59 6.20 -3.32 -2.75
C LEU A 59 5.26 -2.71 -3.78
N THR A 60 4.43 -1.74 -3.38
CA THR A 60 3.61 -0.95 -4.32
C THR A 60 4.51 -0.12 -5.26
N GLY A 61 5.56 0.51 -4.75
CA GLY A 61 6.55 1.20 -5.58
C GLY A 61 7.24 0.28 -6.59
N VAL A 62 7.63 -0.93 -6.18
CA VAL A 62 8.20 -1.95 -7.08
C VAL A 62 7.16 -2.42 -8.10
N HIS A 63 5.90 -2.60 -7.69
CA HIS A 63 4.81 -2.94 -8.59
C HIS A 63 4.64 -1.89 -9.69
N LEU A 64 4.57 -0.60 -9.34
CA LEU A 64 4.47 0.49 -10.32
C LEU A 64 5.69 0.54 -11.24
N GLY A 65 6.90 0.38 -10.71
CA GLY A 65 8.12 0.32 -11.52
C GLY A 65 8.13 -0.85 -12.50
N ALA A 66 7.64 -2.02 -12.06
CA ALA A 66 7.50 -3.19 -12.92
C ALA A 66 6.41 -3.00 -14.00
N LEU A 67 5.31 -2.29 -13.71
CA LEU A 67 4.30 -1.95 -14.71
C LEU A 67 4.86 -1.06 -15.82
N VAL A 68 5.72 -0.10 -15.48
CA VAL A 68 6.39 0.76 -16.48
C VAL A 68 7.38 -0.01 -17.34
N ALA A 69 8.08 -0.97 -16.73
CA ALA A 69 9.09 -1.78 -17.42
C ALA A 69 8.51 -2.95 -18.23
N ASP A 70 7.25 -3.32 -17.98
CA ASP A 70 6.58 -4.39 -18.69
C ASP A 70 6.16 -3.96 -20.10
N THR A 71 6.34 -4.86 -21.07
CA THR A 71 6.05 -4.57 -22.49
C THR A 71 4.67 -5.07 -22.94
N TYR A 72 3.88 -5.70 -22.07
CA TYR A 72 2.55 -6.20 -22.44
C TYR A 72 1.52 -5.08 -22.54
N VAL A 73 1.58 -4.11 -21.62
CA VAL A 73 0.77 -2.89 -21.63
C VAL A 73 1.69 -1.71 -21.33
N ALA A 74 1.72 -0.71 -22.21
CA ALA A 74 2.51 0.49 -22.01
C ALA A 74 1.79 1.43 -21.03
N PHE A 75 2.33 1.58 -19.82
CA PHE A 75 1.86 2.53 -18.81
C PHE A 75 2.72 3.78 -18.81
N GLY A 76 2.09 4.95 -19.01
CA GLY A 76 2.71 6.26 -18.80
C GLY A 76 2.52 6.79 -17.37
N PRO A 77 3.18 7.90 -17.00
CA PRO A 77 3.02 8.49 -15.67
C PRO A 77 1.57 8.87 -15.32
N ALA A 78 0.80 9.34 -16.31
CA ALA A 78 -0.61 9.67 -16.11
C ALA A 78 -1.43 8.44 -15.69
N ASP A 79 -1.15 7.28 -16.30
CA ASP A 79 -1.87 6.03 -16.01
C ASP A 79 -1.65 5.54 -14.58
N LEU A 80 -0.52 5.90 -13.96
CA LEU A 80 -0.14 5.47 -12.61
C LEU A 80 -0.63 6.42 -11.51
N PHE A 81 -0.85 7.69 -11.84
CA PHE A 81 -1.10 8.73 -10.83
C PHE A 81 -2.41 9.48 -11.01
N VAL A 82 -3.06 9.38 -12.18
CA VAL A 82 -4.32 10.05 -12.49
C VAL A 82 -5.41 8.98 -12.71
N PRO A 83 -6.46 8.94 -11.87
CA PRO A 83 -7.58 8.02 -12.08
C PRO A 83 -8.20 8.20 -13.47
N PHE A 84 -8.54 7.09 -14.12
CA PHE A 84 -9.14 7.03 -15.46
C PHE A 84 -8.27 7.54 -16.63
N ALA A 85 -6.98 7.82 -16.42
CA ALA A 85 -6.07 8.16 -17.53
C ALA A 85 -5.80 6.96 -18.47
N SER A 86 -5.72 5.75 -17.92
CA SER A 86 -5.46 4.55 -18.70
C SER A 86 -6.68 4.06 -19.48
N SER A 87 -6.49 3.78 -20.77
CA SER A 87 -7.50 3.08 -21.60
C SER A 87 -7.59 1.59 -21.29
N TRP A 88 -6.59 1.02 -20.59
CA TRP A 88 -6.56 -0.38 -20.22
C TRP A 88 -7.32 -0.61 -18.91
N LYS A 89 -8.45 -1.32 -18.97
CA LYS A 89 -9.28 -1.65 -17.79
C LYS A 89 -9.47 -0.43 -16.85
N PRO A 90 -10.01 0.70 -17.36
CA PRO A 90 -9.97 2.01 -16.71
C PRO A 90 -10.48 1.99 -15.27
N GLY A 91 -11.57 1.28 -15.00
CA GLY A 91 -12.10 1.18 -13.63
C GLY A 91 -11.17 0.47 -12.64
N ALA A 92 -10.48 -0.59 -13.06
CA ALA A 92 -9.55 -1.34 -12.21
C ALA A 92 -8.23 -0.58 -12.01
N VAL A 93 -7.75 0.13 -13.04
CA VAL A 93 -6.57 0.99 -12.90
C VAL A 93 -6.90 2.18 -12.01
N ALA A 94 -8.03 2.85 -12.22
CA ALA A 94 -8.46 3.98 -11.39
C ALA A 94 -8.57 3.60 -9.90
N SER A 95 -9.12 2.43 -9.57
CA SER A 95 -9.17 1.98 -8.18
C SER A 95 -7.78 1.73 -7.59
N GLY A 96 -6.84 1.20 -8.38
CA GLY A 96 -5.44 1.07 -8.00
C GLY A 96 -4.77 2.42 -7.73
N VAL A 97 -4.99 3.41 -8.59
CA VAL A 97 -4.45 4.78 -8.40
C VAL A 97 -5.02 5.43 -7.13
N VAL A 98 -6.33 5.30 -6.88
CA VAL A 98 -6.95 5.79 -5.65
C VAL A 98 -6.37 5.09 -4.43
N ALA A 99 -6.23 3.76 -4.46
CA ALA A 99 -5.64 2.99 -3.37
C ALA A 99 -4.18 3.38 -3.10
N PHE A 100 -3.39 3.64 -4.14
CA PHE A 100 -2.01 4.15 -4.01
C PHE A 100 -2.00 5.49 -3.26
N TRP A 101 -2.83 6.46 -3.65
CA TRP A 101 -2.88 7.76 -2.98
C TRP A 101 -3.38 7.67 -1.54
N LEU A 102 -4.34 6.80 -1.25
CA LEU A 102 -4.78 6.53 0.12
C LEU A 102 -3.64 5.92 0.96
N LEU A 103 -2.91 4.94 0.43
CA LEU A 103 -1.75 4.35 1.11
C LEU A 103 -0.68 5.41 1.41
N VAL A 104 -0.35 6.27 0.44
CA VAL A 104 0.58 7.39 0.62
C VAL A 104 0.08 8.36 1.69
N ALA A 105 -1.21 8.72 1.68
CA ALA A 105 -1.78 9.62 2.67
C ALA A 105 -1.69 9.04 4.09
N VAL A 106 -2.02 7.75 4.26
CA VAL A 106 -1.91 7.03 5.53
C VAL A 106 -0.46 6.99 6.02
N GLU A 107 0.50 6.68 5.14
CA GLU A 107 1.92 6.59 5.53
C GLU A 107 2.49 7.96 5.90
N VAL A 108 2.27 8.98 5.05
CA VAL A 108 2.77 10.34 5.28
C VAL A 108 2.20 10.92 6.58
N THR A 109 0.89 10.78 6.81
CA THR A 109 0.29 11.27 8.05
C THR A 109 0.76 10.49 9.28
N SER A 110 1.07 9.21 9.14
CA SER A 110 1.62 8.38 10.23
C SER A 110 3.07 8.74 10.57
N LEU A 111 3.89 9.06 9.58
CA LEU A 111 5.24 9.59 9.78
C LEU A 111 5.22 10.97 10.45
N LEU A 112 4.25 11.81 10.09
CA LEU A 112 4.05 13.15 10.66
C LEU A 112 3.19 13.16 11.93
N LYS A 113 2.84 11.99 12.49
CA LYS A 113 1.95 11.87 13.66
C LYS A 113 2.39 12.71 14.85
N SER A 114 3.69 12.93 15.05
CA SER A 114 4.21 13.77 16.14
C SER A 114 3.97 15.28 15.94
N ARG A 115 3.70 15.71 14.70
CA ARG A 115 3.47 17.11 14.32
C ARG A 115 2.00 17.42 14.02
N LEU A 116 1.14 16.41 13.96
CA LEU A 116 -0.27 16.53 13.59
C LEU A 116 -1.19 16.41 14.82
N PRO A 117 -2.28 17.20 14.90
CA PRO A 117 -3.31 16.97 15.90
C PRO A 117 -3.89 15.57 15.76
N HIS A 118 -4.02 14.84 16.87
CA HIS A 118 -4.42 13.44 16.87
C HIS A 118 -5.71 13.17 16.09
N ARG A 119 -6.71 14.06 16.18
CA ARG A 119 -7.97 13.99 15.45
C ARG A 119 -7.82 13.89 13.92
N TRP A 120 -6.83 14.57 13.35
CA TRP A 120 -6.62 14.57 11.90
C TRP A 120 -5.90 13.31 11.45
N TRP A 121 -4.91 12.87 12.22
CA TRP A 121 -4.25 11.60 11.99
C TRP A 121 -5.26 10.44 12.01
N THR A 122 -6.14 10.38 13.02
CA THR A 122 -7.16 9.33 13.13
C THR A 122 -8.13 9.32 11.95
N ARG A 123 -8.56 10.49 11.44
CA ARG A 123 -9.49 10.58 10.30
C ARG A 123 -8.89 10.14 8.96
N VAL A 124 -7.57 10.26 8.80
CA VAL A 124 -6.88 9.81 7.58
C VAL A 124 -6.50 8.34 7.69
N HIS A 125 -6.15 7.89 8.89
CA HIS A 125 -5.68 6.53 9.13
C HIS A 125 -6.81 5.49 9.23
N LEU A 126 -8.00 5.88 9.71
CA LEU A 126 -9.21 5.05 9.75
C LEU A 126 -10.15 5.38 8.60
#